data_AF-W1PT69-F1
#
_entry.id   AF-W1PT69-F1
#
_cell.length_a   1.000
_cell.length_b   1.000
_cell.length_c   1.000
_cell.angle_alpha   90.00
_cell.angle_beta   90.00
_cell.angle_gamma   90.00
#
_symmetry.space_group_name_H-M   'P 1'
#
loop_
_entity.id
_entity.type
_entity.pdbx_description
1 polymer ?
#
loop_
_entity_poly.entity_id
_entity_poly.type
_entity_poly.pdbx_seq_one_letter_code
_entity_poly.pdbx_strand_id
1 'polypeptide(L)'
;MDMSLEWSGVLTPKAQKVIDLRRDKSRFLHTVTWAHDDMYEINVDNKYALNLATHTCSCRVWQYKYTRAYSLPFNPMPDELELPEIVYTTVMPPAARRTAGRPMKRRRQTEYKDIRPLKCSRCGVVGHNRKTCKSSI
;
A
#
# COMPACT_ATOMS: atom_id res chain seq x y z
N MET A 1 -2.80 25.34 -32.17
CA MET A 1 -2.25 23.98 -32.33
C MET A 1 -1.56 23.67 -31.02
N ASP A 2 -2.19 22.84 -30.20
CA ASP A 2 -1.73 22.52 -28.84
C ASP A 2 -0.50 21.61 -28.97
N MET A 3 0.68 22.12 -28.62
CA MET A 3 1.91 21.32 -28.67
C MET A 3 1.84 20.31 -27.54
N SER A 4 1.51 19.07 -27.88
CA SER A 4 1.62 17.91 -27.01
C SER A 4 2.97 17.95 -26.30
N LEU A 5 2.95 18.07 -24.97
CA LEU A 5 4.16 18.03 -24.15
C LEU A 5 4.82 16.67 -24.32
N GLU A 6 5.79 16.58 -25.23
CA GLU A 6 6.67 15.43 -25.36
C GLU A 6 7.55 15.38 -24.10
N TRP A 7 7.24 14.45 -23.21
CA TRP A 7 8.13 14.13 -22.09
C TRP A 7 9.12 13.05 -22.52
N SER A 8 10.40 13.32 -22.33
CA SER A 8 11.53 12.47 -22.75
C SER A 8 11.77 11.25 -21.85
N GLY A 9 11.00 11.07 -20.79
CA GLY A 9 11.19 10.01 -19.80
C GLY A 9 10.31 8.79 -20.05
N VAL A 10 10.74 7.64 -19.52
CA VAL A 10 9.94 6.39 -19.47
C VAL A 10 8.61 6.59 -18.72
N LEU A 11 8.58 7.57 -17.80
CA LEU A 11 7.43 7.89 -16.98
C LEU A 11 6.94 9.30 -17.22
N THR A 12 5.63 9.50 -17.07
CA THR A 12 5.04 10.84 -17.07
C THR A 12 5.64 11.67 -15.91
N PRO A 13 5.79 12.99 -16.05
CA PRO A 13 6.36 13.85 -15.00
C PRO A 13 5.65 13.73 -13.65
N LYS A 14 4.33 13.52 -13.68
CA LYS A 14 3.54 13.31 -12.46
C LYS A 14 3.88 11.99 -11.78
N ALA A 15 4.04 10.91 -12.54
CA ALA A 15 4.44 9.61 -12.00
C ALA A 15 5.87 9.67 -11.45
N GLN A 16 6.80 10.30 -12.18
CA GLN A 16 8.18 10.49 -11.76
C GLN A 16 8.25 11.23 -10.42
N LYS A 17 7.55 12.36 -10.30
CA LYS A 17 7.48 13.15 -9.06
C LYS A 17 6.96 12.35 -7.85
N VAL A 18 6.01 11.44 -8.06
CA VAL A 18 5.49 10.58 -6.99
C VAL A 18 6.53 9.52 -6.58
N ILE A 19 7.27 8.97 -7.54
CA ILE A 19 8.34 8.01 -7.27
C ILE A 19 9.48 8.69 -6.51
N ASP A 20 9.93 9.86 -6.97
CA ASP A 20 11.01 10.61 -6.33
C ASP A 20 10.64 10.99 -4.89
N LEU A 21 9.41 11.49 -4.67
CA LEU A 21 8.93 11.79 -3.32
C LEU A 21 8.94 10.57 -2.39
N ARG A 22 8.60 9.38 -2.93
CA ARG A 22 8.63 8.13 -2.16
C ARG A 22 10.05 7.63 -1.94
N ARG A 23 10.94 7.82 -2.91
CA ARG A 23 12.38 7.55 -2.80
C ARG A 23 12.97 8.36 -1.65
N ASP A 24 12.76 9.68 -1.64
CA ASP A 24 13.32 10.59 -0.63
C ASP A 24 12.78 10.34 0.77
N LYS A 25 11.49 9.97 0.87
CA LYS A 25 10.86 9.64 2.16
C LYS A 25 11.14 8.21 2.63
N SER A 26 11.64 7.35 1.75
CA SER A 26 11.90 5.97 2.09
C SER A 26 13.21 5.88 2.86
N ARG A 27 13.13 5.44 4.12
CA ARG A 27 14.30 5.01 4.90
C ARG A 27 15.01 3.78 4.32
N PHE A 28 14.41 3.13 3.32
CA PHE A 28 14.83 1.85 2.75
C PHE A 28 15.28 1.96 1.29
N LEU A 29 15.24 3.15 0.66
CA LEU A 29 15.84 3.31 -0.67
C LEU A 29 17.32 3.67 -0.48
N HIS A 30 18.14 2.66 -0.67
CA HIS A 30 19.59 2.78 -0.62
C HIS A 30 20.15 3.16 -1.99
N THR A 31 21.29 3.83 -2.01
CA THR A 31 21.96 4.21 -3.24
C THR A 31 22.40 2.94 -3.96
N VAL A 32 21.88 2.74 -5.16
CA VAL A 32 22.25 1.63 -6.03
C VAL A 32 23.27 2.14 -7.02
N THR A 33 24.50 1.64 -6.94
CA THR A 33 25.56 1.90 -7.92
C THR A 33 25.62 0.74 -8.90
N TRP A 34 25.51 1.04 -10.19
CA TRP A 34 25.67 0.06 -11.25
C TRP A 34 27.14 -0.31 -11.41
N ALA A 35 27.44 -1.61 -11.50
CA ALA A 35 28.81 -2.12 -11.63
C ALA A 35 29.11 -2.61 -13.06
N HIS A 36 28.31 -3.53 -13.63
CA HIS A 36 28.26 -3.97 -15.06
C HIS A 36 27.26 -5.14 -15.22
N ASP A 37 26.72 -5.41 -16.42
CA ASP A 37 25.94 -6.63 -16.81
C ASP A 37 25.03 -7.23 -15.71
N ASP A 38 24.00 -6.47 -15.31
CA ASP A 38 23.01 -6.87 -14.30
C ASP A 38 23.53 -6.99 -12.85
N MET A 39 24.78 -6.55 -12.58
CA MET A 39 25.30 -6.38 -11.24
C MET A 39 25.10 -4.98 -10.68
N TYR A 40 24.50 -4.94 -9.50
CA TYR A 40 24.19 -3.73 -8.76
C TYR A 40 24.80 -3.83 -7.36
N GLU A 41 25.53 -2.79 -6.96
CA GLU A 41 26.03 -2.65 -5.60
C GLU A 41 25.07 -1.74 -4.83
N ILE A 42 24.53 -2.25 -3.72
CA ILE A 42 23.71 -1.47 -2.79
C ILE A 42 24.54 -1.17 -1.56
N ASN A 43 24.67 0.11 -1.22
CA ASN A 43 25.36 0.58 -0.03
C ASN A 43 24.34 1.02 1.03
N VAL A 44 24.15 0.19 2.06
CA VAL A 44 23.27 0.46 3.20
C VAL A 44 24.13 0.83 4.40
N ASP A 45 24.72 -0.19 5.02
CA ASP A 45 25.73 -0.15 6.08
C ASP A 45 26.95 -1.02 5.71
N ASN A 46 26.73 -2.01 4.83
CA ASN A 46 27.71 -2.86 4.16
C ASN A 46 27.40 -2.85 2.66
N LYS A 47 28.40 -3.19 1.86
CA LYS A 47 28.27 -3.32 0.40
C LYS A 47 27.66 -4.67 0.05
N TYR A 48 26.52 -4.66 -0.62
CA TYR A 48 25.88 -5.86 -1.12
C TYR A 48 25.86 -5.85 -2.65
N ALA A 49 26.49 -6.87 -3.27
CA ALA A 49 26.31 -7.16 -4.68
C ALA A 49 25.00 -7.94 -4.91
N LEU A 50 24.18 -7.46 -5.84
CA LEU A 50 22.97 -8.09 -6.36
C LEU A 50 23.17 -8.38 -7.84
N ASN A 51 22.85 -9.60 -8.27
CA ASN A 51 22.76 -9.94 -9.68
C ASN A 51 21.29 -10.25 -10.01
N LEU A 52 20.67 -9.41 -10.84
CA LEU A 52 19.26 -9.53 -11.19
C LEU A 52 19.01 -10.66 -12.21
N ALA A 53 19.97 -11.00 -13.07
CA ALA A 53 19.80 -12.09 -14.05
C ALA A 53 19.74 -13.47 -13.38
N THR A 54 20.56 -13.67 -12.35
CA THR A 54 20.67 -14.96 -11.62
C THR A 54 19.83 -15.00 -10.33
N HIS A 55 19.12 -13.91 -10.03
CA HIS A 55 18.40 -13.71 -8.77
C HIS A 55 19.27 -13.96 -7.51
N THR A 56 20.52 -13.49 -7.51
CA THR A 56 21.46 -13.71 -6.41
C THR A 56 21.81 -12.43 -5.66
N CYS A 57 21.99 -12.56 -4.34
CA CYS A 57 22.45 -11.49 -3.45
C CYS A 57 23.62 -12.00 -2.62
N SER A 58 24.65 -11.19 -2.45
CA SER A 58 25.74 -11.43 -1.48
C SER A 58 25.22 -11.68 -0.05
N CYS A 59 24.08 -11.10 0.32
CA CYS A 59 23.38 -11.34 1.57
C CYS A 59 22.73 -12.73 1.70
N ARG A 60 22.60 -13.50 0.60
CA ARG A 60 21.92 -14.80 0.47
C ARG A 60 20.45 -14.88 0.91
N VAL A 61 19.89 -13.81 1.45
CA VAL A 61 18.49 -13.74 1.93
C VAL A 61 17.51 -14.12 0.82
N TRP A 62 17.76 -13.67 -0.41
CA TRP A 62 16.87 -13.94 -1.55
C TRP A 62 16.82 -15.43 -1.90
N GLN A 63 17.98 -16.09 -1.92
CA GLN A 63 18.10 -17.53 -2.16
C GLN A 63 17.40 -18.33 -1.07
N TYR A 64 17.67 -18.01 0.21
CA TYR A 64 17.05 -18.71 1.35
C TYR A 64 15.53 -18.58 1.37
N LYS A 65 14.99 -17.37 1.12
CA LYS A 65 13.54 -17.16 1.10
C LYS A 65 12.86 -17.86 -0.07
N TYR A 66 13.47 -17.85 -1.25
CA TYR A 66 12.93 -18.54 -2.41
C TYR A 66 12.88 -20.05 -2.17
N THR A 67 13.99 -20.66 -1.75
CA THR A 67 14.05 -22.09 -1.45
C THR A 67 13.01 -22.49 -0.40
N ARG A 68 12.81 -21.69 0.65
CA ARG A 68 11.80 -21.97 1.68
C ARG A 68 10.36 -21.78 1.20
N ALA A 69 10.09 -20.81 0.34
CA ALA A 69 8.74 -20.58 -0.18
C ALA A 69 8.28 -21.69 -1.13
N TYR A 70 9.21 -22.28 -1.88
CA TYR A 70 8.95 -23.34 -2.85
C TYR A 70 9.48 -24.71 -2.42
N SER A 71 9.78 -24.91 -1.12
CA SER A 71 10.28 -26.20 -0.62
C SER A 71 9.21 -27.28 -0.55
N LEU A 72 7.94 -26.89 -0.52
CA LEU A 72 6.82 -27.83 -0.53
C LEU A 72 6.56 -28.28 -1.97
N PRO A 73 6.39 -29.59 -2.24
CA PRO A 73 6.04 -30.06 -3.57
C PRO A 73 4.68 -29.48 -3.97
N PHE A 74 4.67 -28.82 -5.13
CA PHE A 74 3.42 -28.54 -5.84
C PHE A 74 2.94 -29.87 -6.41
N ASN A 75 2.10 -30.59 -5.67
CA ASN A 75 1.46 -31.78 -6.23
C ASN A 75 0.59 -31.33 -7.41
N PRO A 76 0.80 -31.90 -8.62
CA PRO A 76 -0.07 -31.59 -9.74
C PRO A 76 -1.51 -31.91 -9.35
N MET A 77 -2.44 -31.07 -9.79
CA MET A 77 -3.86 -31.36 -9.62
C MET A 77 -4.13 -32.70 -10.33
N PRO A 78 -4.71 -33.70 -9.66
CA PRO A 78 -5.10 -34.93 -10.34
C PRO A 78 -6.14 -34.61 -11.43
N ASP A 79 -6.03 -35.24 -12.60
CA ASP A 79 -6.96 -35.07 -13.73
C ASP A 79 -8.38 -35.50 -13.37
N GLU A 80 -8.51 -36.47 -12.47
CA GLU A 80 -9.78 -37.03 -12.03
C GLU A 80 -9.89 -36.86 -10.51
N LEU A 81 -10.74 -35.93 -10.09
CA LEU A 81 -11.13 -35.77 -8.70
C LEU A 81 -12.20 -36.83 -8.40
N GLU A 82 -11.83 -37.91 -7.72
CA GLU A 82 -12.80 -38.83 -7.12
C GLU A 82 -13.62 -38.04 -6.09
N LEU A 83 -14.77 -37.53 -6.52
CA LEU A 83 -15.71 -36.88 -5.62
C LEU A 83 -16.28 -37.98 -4.72
N PRO A 84 -16.17 -37.86 -3.39
CA PRO A 84 -16.82 -38.81 -2.50
C PRO A 84 -18.32 -38.81 -2.79
N GLU A 85 -18.92 -39.99 -2.80
CA GLU A 85 -20.35 -40.19 -3.07
C GLU A 85 -21.15 -39.24 -2.17
N ILE A 86 -21.76 -38.22 -2.80
CA ILE A 86 -22.35 -37.09 -2.08
C ILE A 86 -23.60 -37.60 -1.39
N VAL A 87 -23.46 -38.03 -0.14
CA VAL A 87 -24.59 -38.19 0.77
C VAL A 87 -25.09 -36.77 1.05
N TYR A 88 -26.22 -36.42 0.44
CA TYR A 88 -26.90 -35.15 0.68
C TYR A 88 -27.39 -35.12 2.14
N THR A 89 -26.51 -34.71 3.05
CA THR A 89 -26.96 -34.30 4.38
C THR A 89 -27.69 -32.98 4.20
N THR A 90 -28.88 -32.85 4.80
CA THR A 90 -29.63 -31.60 4.79
C THR A 90 -28.79 -30.52 5.49
N VAL A 91 -28.16 -29.64 4.71
CA VAL A 91 -27.32 -28.56 5.23
C VAL A 91 -28.23 -27.52 5.90
N MET A 92 -28.19 -27.45 7.22
CA MET A 92 -28.89 -26.40 7.96
C MET A 92 -28.21 -25.04 7.73
N PRO A 93 -28.98 -23.94 7.61
CA PRO A 93 -28.40 -22.62 7.50
C PRO A 93 -27.57 -22.30 8.77
N PRO A 94 -26.44 -21.59 8.63
CA PRO A 94 -25.65 -21.20 9.78
C PRO A 94 -26.51 -20.37 10.74
N ALA A 95 -26.49 -20.74 12.03
CA ALA A 95 -27.24 -20.05 13.08
C ALA A 95 -26.78 -18.57 13.25
N ALA A 96 -25.61 -18.23 12.74
CA ALA A 96 -25.06 -16.89 12.81
C ALA A 96 -25.73 -15.92 11.83
N ARG A 97 -26.31 -14.85 12.35
CA ARG A 97 -26.67 -13.67 11.52
C ARG A 97 -25.38 -12.95 11.12
N ARG A 98 -25.34 -12.45 9.88
CA ARG A 98 -24.28 -11.53 9.44
C ARG A 98 -24.24 -10.35 10.42
N THR A 99 -23.09 -10.09 11.02
CA THR A 99 -22.85 -8.84 11.75
C THR A 99 -23.02 -7.68 10.78
N ALA A 100 -23.48 -6.52 11.29
CA ALA A 100 -23.54 -5.31 10.48
C ALA A 100 -22.19 -5.12 9.77
N GLY A 101 -22.26 -4.87 8.45
CA GLY A 101 -21.10 -4.95 7.56
C GLY A 101 -19.96 -4.00 7.93
N ARG A 102 -18.96 -3.93 7.05
CA ARG A 102 -17.77 -3.12 7.24
C ARG A 102 -18.14 -1.67 7.66
N PRO A 103 -17.65 -1.18 8.81
CA PRO A 103 -17.81 0.21 9.18
C PRO A 103 -17.35 1.13 8.05
N MET A 104 -18.14 2.16 7.76
CA MET A 104 -17.85 3.10 6.67
C MET A 104 -16.42 3.62 6.81
N LYS A 105 -15.60 3.44 5.76
CA LYS A 105 -14.22 3.95 5.73
C LYS A 105 -14.26 5.48 5.84
N ARG A 106 -13.89 6.03 7.00
CA ARG A 106 -13.63 7.46 7.14
C ARG A 106 -12.38 7.81 6.35
N ARG A 107 -12.49 8.72 5.39
CA ARG A 107 -11.35 9.24 4.63
C ARG A 107 -10.37 9.89 5.61
N ARG A 108 -9.13 9.39 5.66
CA ARG A 108 -8.03 10.07 6.38
C ARG A 108 -7.77 11.39 5.67
N GLN A 109 -7.79 12.49 6.42
CA GLN A 109 -7.42 13.80 5.90
C GLN A 109 -5.90 13.79 5.65
N THR A 110 -5.47 14.02 4.41
CA THR A 110 -4.05 14.01 4.01
C THR A 110 -3.36 15.35 4.25
N GLU A 111 -4.15 16.40 4.44
CA GLU A 111 -3.71 17.77 4.63
C GLU A 111 -4.17 18.25 6.00
N TYR A 112 -3.26 18.89 6.73
CA TYR A 112 -3.57 19.58 7.96
C TYR A 112 -4.50 20.76 7.63
N LYS A 113 -5.79 20.64 7.95
CA LYS A 113 -6.72 21.75 7.88
C LYS A 113 -6.82 22.35 9.27
N ASP A 114 -6.47 23.64 9.39
CA ASP A 114 -6.76 24.40 10.60
C ASP A 114 -8.26 24.38 10.88
N ILE A 115 -8.64 23.66 11.93
CA ILE A 115 -10.01 23.64 12.42
C ILE A 115 -10.24 24.98 13.10
N ARG A 116 -10.87 25.92 12.38
CA ARG A 116 -11.25 27.21 12.95
C ARG A 116 -12.30 26.97 14.03
N PRO A 117 -12.10 27.46 15.27
CA PRO A 117 -13.10 27.29 16.32
C PRO A 117 -14.38 28.04 15.93
N LEU A 118 -15.53 27.41 16.19
CA LEU A 118 -16.84 28.00 15.98
C LEU A 118 -17.00 29.23 16.89
N LYS A 119 -16.95 30.42 16.31
CA LYS A 119 -17.18 31.71 16.98
C LYS A 119 -18.62 32.16 16.79
N CYS A 120 -19.27 32.57 17.86
CA CYS A 120 -20.60 33.15 17.79
C CYS A 120 -20.56 34.50 17.08
N SER A 121 -21.36 34.69 16.03
CA SER A 121 -21.42 35.96 15.32
C SER A 121 -22.15 37.09 16.09
N ARG A 122 -22.79 36.78 17.23
CA ARG A 122 -23.48 37.77 18.08
C ARG A 122 -22.58 38.28 19.20
N CYS A 123 -21.91 37.41 19.94
CA CYS A 123 -21.08 37.79 21.09
C CYS A 123 -19.57 37.56 20.89
N GLY A 124 -19.14 36.98 19.76
CA GLY A 124 -17.72 36.71 19.45
C GLY A 124 -17.11 35.53 20.22
N VAL A 125 -17.79 35.01 21.24
CA VAL A 125 -17.30 33.92 22.09
C VAL A 125 -17.28 32.60 21.32
N VAL A 126 -16.21 31.81 21.50
CA VAL A 126 -16.06 30.47 20.94
C VAL A 126 -16.93 29.45 21.68
N GLY A 127 -17.44 28.44 20.98
CA GLY A 127 -18.11 27.28 21.58
C GLY A 127 -19.63 27.23 21.41
N HIS A 128 -20.23 28.24 20.79
CA HIS A 128 -21.65 28.21 20.41
C HIS A 128 -21.90 29.02 19.13
N ASN A 129 -23.06 28.82 18.49
CA ASN A 129 -23.46 29.57 17.31
C ASN A 129 -24.53 30.62 17.66
N ARG A 130 -24.85 31.50 16.70
CA ARG A 130 -25.87 32.57 16.88
C ARG A 130 -27.23 32.03 17.34
N LYS A 131 -27.64 30.84 16.88
CA LYS A 131 -28.94 30.24 17.18
C LYS A 131 -29.06 29.83 18.65
N THR A 132 -27.95 29.41 19.25
CA THR A 132 -27.90 28.97 20.66
C THR A 132 -27.32 30.05 21.59
N CYS A 133 -27.17 31.28 21.09
CA CYS A 133 -26.59 32.38 21.86
C CYS A 133 -27.62 32.95 22.84
N LYS A 134 -27.29 32.90 24.14
CA LYS A 134 -28.12 33.43 25.22
C LYS A 134 -27.93 34.93 25.47
N SER A 135 -27.00 35.58 24.77
CA SER A 135 -26.86 37.04 24.84
C SER A 135 -28.11 37.68 24.22
N SER A 136 -28.80 38.52 24.99
CA SER A 136 -29.77 39.47 24.45
C SER A 136 -29.07 40.47 23.55
N ILE A 137 -29.84 41.02 22.59
CA ILE A 137 -29.39 42.07 21.66
C ILE A 137 -28.81 43.26 22.41
#